data_AF-D8JDB2-F1
#
_entry.id   AF-D8JDB2-F1
#
_cell.length_a   1.000
_cell.length_b   1.000
_cell.length_c   1.000
_cell.angle_alpha   90.00
_cell.angle_beta   90.00
_cell.angle_gamma   90.00
#
_symmetry.space_group_name_H-M   'P 1'
#
loop_
_entity.id
_entity.type
_entity.pdbx_description
1 polymer ?
#
loop_
_entity_poly.entity_id
_entity_poly.type
_entity_poly.pdbx_seq_one_letter_code
_entity_poly.pdbx_strand_id
1 'polypeptide(L)'
;MQSITIKLSSETIDSLNSIAEAEHDGNRSDAVRELLSKGMDYDALEARHKEAQQQLRAVNARQEDVGELVEHVERERELQQRERERRDAPIWQRAKWWVLGRS
;
A
#
# COMPACT_ATOMS: atom_id res chain seq x y z
N MET A 1 20.42 7.60 36.28
CA MET A 1 20.19 8.20 34.94
C MET A 1 21.52 8.66 34.39
N GLN A 2 21.80 8.36 33.11
CA GLN A 2 22.98 8.88 32.44
C GLN A 2 22.73 10.32 32.01
N SER A 3 23.64 11.23 32.33
CA SER A 3 23.61 12.59 31.82
C SER A 3 24.23 12.63 30.42
N ILE A 4 23.55 13.28 29.49
CA ILE A 4 24.02 13.49 28.13
C ILE A 4 24.15 15.00 27.93
N THR A 5 25.29 15.45 27.44
CA THR A 5 25.50 16.86 27.08
C THR A 5 25.24 17.02 25.60
N ILE A 6 24.31 17.91 25.26
CA ILE A 6 23.92 18.23 23.89
C ILE A 6 24.15 19.72 23.65
N LYS A 7 24.59 20.07 22.44
CA LYS A 7 24.71 21.46 22.01
C LYS A 7 23.48 21.81 21.19
N LEU A 8 22.74 22.83 21.64
CA LEU A 8 21.56 23.35 20.97
C LEU A 8 21.82 24.80 20.54
N SER A 9 21.13 25.26 19.51
CA SER A 9 21.16 26.68 19.15
C SER A 9 20.46 27.51 20.22
N SER A 10 20.79 28.80 20.32
CA SER A 10 20.14 29.72 21.25
C SER A 10 18.63 29.78 21.03
N GLU A 11 18.18 29.80 19.78
CA GLU A 11 16.76 29.77 19.42
C GLU A 11 16.03 28.53 19.95
N THR A 12 16.65 27.35 19.85
CA THR A 12 16.07 26.12 20.38
C THR A 12 16.05 26.12 21.91
N ILE A 13 17.05 26.72 22.55
CA ILE A 13 17.09 26.87 24.01
C ILE A 13 15.95 27.79 24.48
N ASP A 14 15.74 28.90 23.81
CA ASP A 14 14.68 29.86 24.14
C ASP A 14 13.29 29.24 23.97
N SER A 15 13.08 28.50 22.88
CA SER A 15 11.86 27.74 22.63
C SER A 15 11.62 26.68 23.72
N LEU A 16 12.68 25.96 24.10
CA LEU A 16 12.59 24.88 25.09
C LEU A 16 12.35 25.41 26.50
N ASN A 17 12.90 26.57 26.84
CA ASN A 17 12.59 27.28 28.09
C ASN A 17 11.13 27.69 28.14
N SER A 18 10.61 28.22 27.03
CA SER A 18 9.21 28.66 26.94
C SER A 18 8.24 27.49 27.15
N ILE A 19 8.55 26.32 26.56
CA ILE A 19 7.77 25.08 26.75
C ILE A 19 7.91 24.57 28.19
N ALA A 20 9.13 24.55 28.74
CA ALA A 20 9.38 24.10 30.10
C ALA A 20 8.65 24.95 31.15
N GLU A 21 8.61 26.28 30.96
CA GLU A 21 7.90 27.20 31.83
C GLU A 21 6.37 27.06 31.71
N ALA A 22 5.85 26.75 30.52
CA ALA A 22 4.42 26.60 30.30
C ALA A 22 3.85 25.27 30.81
N GLU A 23 4.58 24.16 30.65
CA GLU A 23 4.03 22.81 30.85
C GLU A 23 4.76 21.98 31.93
N HIS A 24 5.93 22.42 32.40
CA HIS A 24 6.82 21.60 33.24
C HIS A 24 7.42 22.32 34.46
N ASP A 25 6.80 23.39 34.97
CA ASP A 25 7.30 24.17 36.12
C ASP A 25 8.76 24.64 35.95
N GLY A 26 9.18 24.91 34.71
CA GLY A 26 10.54 25.32 34.38
C GLY A 26 11.56 24.18 34.34
N ASN A 27 11.16 22.91 34.53
CA ASN A 27 12.07 21.77 34.40
C ASN A 27 12.35 21.42 32.93
N ARG A 28 13.45 21.97 32.42
CA ARG A 28 13.97 21.69 31.06
C ARG A 28 14.16 20.20 30.79
N SER A 29 14.56 19.41 31.79
CA SER A 29 14.81 17.99 31.58
C SER A 29 13.53 17.21 31.30
N ASP A 30 12.41 17.60 31.92
CA ASP A 30 11.12 16.95 31.69
C ASP A 30 10.53 17.39 30.34
N ALA A 31 10.67 18.67 29.98
CA ALA A 31 10.32 19.17 28.64
C ALA A 31 11.10 18.45 27.53
N VAL A 32 12.42 18.26 27.68
CA VAL A 32 13.24 17.50 26.73
C VAL A 32 12.76 16.05 26.63
N ARG A 33 12.45 15.40 27.75
CA ARG A 33 11.98 14.00 27.76
C ARG A 33 10.64 13.86 27.06
N GLU A 34 9.70 14.77 27.31
CA GLU A 34 8.41 14.75 26.67
C GLU A 34 8.54 14.96 25.16
N LEU A 35 9.33 15.94 24.73
CA LEU A 35 9.58 16.19 23.31
C LEU A 35 10.24 14.98 22.62
N LEU A 36 11.18 14.32 23.29
CA LEU A 36 11.79 13.09 22.78
C LEU A 36 10.78 11.95 22.70
N SER A 37 9.94 11.77 23.71
CA SER A 37 8.87 10.75 23.70
C SER A 37 7.89 11.00 22.55
N LYS A 38 7.42 12.24 22.40
CA LYS A 38 6.53 12.65 21.30
C LYS A 38 7.20 12.44 19.94
N GLY A 39 8.49 12.73 19.81
CA GLY A 39 9.27 12.47 18.60
C GLY A 39 9.36 10.97 18.27
N MET A 40 9.65 10.13 19.26
CA MET A 40 9.67 8.68 19.09
C MET A 40 8.30 8.12 18.68
N ASP A 41 7.22 8.63 19.27
CA ASP A 41 5.86 8.24 18.91
C ASP A 41 5.51 8.66 17.49
N TYR A 42 5.95 9.85 17.07
CA TYR A 42 5.80 10.32 15.69
C TYR A 42 6.54 9.43 14.70
N ASP A 43 7.81 9.10 14.97
CA ASP A 43 8.60 8.22 14.12
C ASP A 43 7.98 6.82 14.01
N ALA A 44 7.48 6.29 15.13
CA ALA A 44 6.78 5.01 15.17
C ALA A 44 5.47 5.05 14.35
N LEU A 45 4.72 6.15 14.45
CA LEU A 45 3.50 6.35 13.67
C LEU A 45 3.79 6.50 12.18
N GLU A 46 4.82 7.24 11.81
CA GLU A 46 5.27 7.42 10.43
C GLU A 46 5.72 6.09 9.82
N ALA A 47 6.45 5.28 10.58
CA ALA A 47 6.86 3.93 10.16
C ALA A 47 5.65 3.03 9.88
N ARG A 48 4.66 3.00 10.79
CA ARG A 48 3.41 2.24 10.59
C ARG A 48 2.62 2.74 9.39
N HIS A 49 2.57 4.05 9.19
CA HIS A 49 1.89 4.63 8.02
C HIS A 49 2.59 4.22 6.71
N LYS A 50 3.93 4.25 6.66
CA LYS A 50 4.71 3.78 5.52
C LYS A 50 4.46 2.29 5.26
N GLU A 51 4.44 1.46 6.29
CA GLU A 51 4.14 0.04 6.17
C GLU A 51 2.71 -0.20 5.62
N ALA A 52 1.71 0.49 6.17
CA ALA A 52 0.33 0.40 5.70
C ALA A 52 0.19 0.81 4.23
N GLN A 53 0.88 1.87 3.81
CA GLN A 53 0.90 2.28 2.39
C GLN A 53 1.56 1.23 1.49
N GLN A 54 2.63 0.58 1.94
CA GLN A 54 3.27 -0.50 1.19
C GLN A 54 2.33 -1.71 1.08
N GLN A 55 1.65 -2.08 2.16
CA GLN A 55 0.68 -3.16 2.16
C GLN A 55 -0.49 -2.88 1.20
N LEU A 56 -1.02 -1.65 1.21
CA LEU A 56 -2.06 -1.22 0.27
C LEU A 56 -1.61 -1.33 -1.18
N ARG A 57 -0.40 -0.87 -1.50
CA ARG A 57 0.17 -1.00 -2.85
C ARG A 57 0.32 -2.46 -3.27
N ALA A 58 0.80 -3.32 -2.37
CA ALA A 58 0.95 -4.74 -2.64
C ALA A 58 -0.41 -5.44 -2.85
N VAL A 59 -1.43 -5.08 -2.08
CA VAL A 59 -2.79 -5.62 -2.24
C VAL A 59 -3.41 -5.17 -3.56
N ASN A 60 -3.28 -3.90 -3.93
CA ASN A 60 -3.80 -3.39 -5.20
C ASN A 60 -3.13 -4.08 -6.40
N ALA A 61 -1.79 -4.21 -6.39
CA ALA A 61 -1.07 -4.94 -7.42
C ALA A 61 -1.57 -6.39 -7.53
N ARG A 62 -1.78 -7.06 -6.39
CA ARG A 62 -2.29 -8.43 -6.37
C ARG A 62 -3.74 -8.53 -6.88
N GLN A 63 -4.57 -7.51 -6.65
CA GLN A 63 -5.92 -7.47 -7.20
C GLN A 63 -5.92 -7.27 -8.71
N GLU A 64 -5.03 -6.41 -9.22
CA GLU A 64 -4.82 -6.22 -10.66
C GLU A 64 -4.39 -7.54 -11.32
N ASP A 65 -3.37 -8.21 -10.78
CA ASP A 65 -2.89 -9.51 -11.26
C ASP A 65 -4.02 -10.56 -11.29
N VAL A 66 -4.83 -10.62 -10.22
CA VAL A 66 -5.97 -11.55 -10.14
C VAL A 66 -7.04 -11.19 -11.18
N GLY A 67 -7.31 -9.90 -11.38
CA GLY A 67 -8.23 -9.44 -12.41
C GLY A 67 -7.81 -9.87 -13.81
N GLU A 68 -6.54 -9.69 -14.15
CA GLU A 68 -5.97 -10.13 -15.43
C GLU A 68 -6.06 -11.65 -15.61
N LEU A 69 -5.78 -12.42 -14.55
CA LEU A 69 -5.91 -13.88 -14.58
C LEU A 69 -7.36 -14.33 -14.78
N VAL A 70 -8.32 -13.69 -14.11
CA VAL A 70 -9.74 -13.99 -14.29
C VAL A 70 -10.17 -13.70 -15.72
N GLU A 71 -9.79 -12.54 -16.27
CA GLU A 71 -10.10 -12.19 -17.66
C GLU A 71 -9.50 -13.20 -18.64
N HIS A 72 -8.27 -13.65 -18.39
CA HIS A 72 -7.62 -14.66 -19.22
C HIS A 72 -8.37 -15.98 -19.20
N VAL A 73 -8.74 -16.47 -18.01
CA VAL A 73 -9.49 -17.73 -17.83
C VAL A 73 -10.88 -17.63 -18.47
N GLU A 74 -11.56 -16.49 -18.35
CA GLU A 74 -12.86 -16.25 -18.99
C GLU A 74 -12.73 -16.30 -20.52
N ARG A 75 -11.70 -15.64 -21.07
CA ARG A 75 -11.43 -15.64 -22.52
C ARG A 75 -11.11 -17.04 -23.05
N GLU A 76 -10.30 -17.82 -22.32
CA GLU A 76 -10.03 -19.21 -22.68
C GLU A 76 -11.29 -20.07 -22.63
N ARG A 77 -12.14 -19.87 -21.61
CA ARG A 77 -13.39 -20.61 -21.47
C ARG A 77 -14.35 -20.32 -22.64
N GLU A 78 -14.45 -19.07 -23.08
CA GLU A 78 -15.23 -18.71 -24.26
C GLU A 78 -14.70 -19.37 -25.54
N LEU A 79 -13.39 -19.39 -25.74
CA LEU A 79 -12.76 -20.05 -26.88
C LEU A 79 -13.06 -21.55 -26.87
N GLN A 80 -12.87 -22.22 -25.74
CA GLN A 80 -13.19 -23.63 -25.60
C GLN A 80 -14.68 -23.92 -25.83
N GLN A 81 -15.57 -23.04 -25.36
CA GLN A 81 -17.00 -23.21 -25.57
C GLN A 81 -17.36 -23.11 -27.06
N ARG A 82 -16.81 -22.12 -27.77
CA ARG A 82 -16.98 -22.00 -29.23
C ARG A 82 -16.40 -23.19 -29.98
N GLU A 83 -15.25 -23.73 -29.54
CA GLU A 83 -14.68 -24.94 -30.14
C GLU A 83 -15.56 -26.18 -29.91
N ARG A 84 -16.11 -26.35 -28.71
CA ARG A 84 -17.06 -27.44 -28.40
C ARG A 84 -18.33 -27.31 -29.25
N GLU A 85 -18.91 -26.12 -29.33
CA GLU A 85 -20.07 -25.85 -30.19
C GLU A 85 -19.78 -26.17 -31.66
N ARG A 86 -18.58 -25.84 -32.15
CA ARG A 86 -18.14 -26.19 -33.51
C ARG A 86 -17.93 -27.69 -33.70
N ARG A 87 -17.38 -28.39 -32.70
CA ARG A 87 -17.11 -29.83 -32.75
C ARG A 87 -18.39 -30.65 -32.72
N ASP A 88 -19.34 -30.22 -31.90
CA ASP A 88 -20.64 -30.87 -31.71
C ASP A 88 -21.66 -30.46 -32.79
N ALA A 89 -21.30 -29.51 -33.67
CA ALA A 89 -22.15 -29.09 -34.76
C ALA A 89 -22.45 -30.23 -35.77
N PRO A 90 -23.70 -30.36 -36.24
CA PRO A 90 -24.06 -31.26 -37.32
C PRO A 90 -23.20 -31.06 -38.58
N ILE A 91 -22.97 -32.13 -39.35
CA ILE A 91 -22.09 -32.13 -40.54
C ILE A 91 -22.44 -31.02 -41.54
N TRP A 92 -23.74 -30.72 -41.72
CA TRP A 92 -24.21 -29.67 -42.63
C TRP A 92 -23.83 -28.25 -42.17
N GLN A 93 -23.78 -27.99 -40.86
CA GLN A 93 -23.32 -26.69 -40.33
C GLN A 93 -21.82 -26.52 -40.53
N ARG A 94 -21.05 -27.59 -40.34
CA ARG A 94 -19.60 -27.60 -40.61
C ARG A 94 -19.27 -27.35 -42.09
N ALA A 95 -20.00 -28.00 -43.00
CA ALA A 95 -19.87 -27.75 -44.43
C ALA A 95 -20.24 -26.30 -44.80
N LYS A 96 -21.29 -25.75 -44.17
CA LYS A 96 -21.69 -24.34 -44.37
C LYS A 96 -20.62 -23.35 -43.91
N TRP A 97 -19.92 -23.60 -42.80
CA TRP A 97 -18.83 -22.76 -42.32
C TRP A 97 -17.60 -22.81 -43.24
N TRP A 98 -17.28 -23.98 -43.81
CA TRP A 98 -16.21 -24.13 -44.78
C TRP A 98 -16.45 -23.31 -46.07
N VAL A 99 -17.68 -23.32 -46.59
CA VAL A 99 -18.04 -22.56 -47.80
C VAL A 99 -18.08 -21.05 -47.56
N LEU A 100 -18.54 -20.61 -46.37
CA LEU A 100 -18.68 -19.18 -46.05
C LEU A 100 -17.39 -18.53 -45.54
N GLY A 101 -16.29 -19.27 -45.41
CA GLY A 101 -14.98 -18.72 -45.00
C GLY A 101 -14.94 -18.14 -43.58
N ARG A 102 -15.91 -18.49 -42.72
CA ARG A 102 -15.85 -18.15 -41.29
C ARG A 102 -14.99 -19.19 -40.58
N SER A 103 -13.67 -19.10 -40.74
CA SER A 103 -12.69 -19.78 -39.89
C SER A 103 -12.65 -19.11 -38.52
#